data_AF-A0A958BNM6-F1
#
_entry.id   AF-A0A958BNM6-F1
#
_cell.length_a   1.000
_cell.length_b   1.000
_cell.length_c   1.000
_cell.angle_alpha   90.00
_cell.angle_beta   90.00
_cell.angle_gamma   90.00
#
_symmetry.space_group_name_H-M   'P 1'
#
loop_
_entity.id
_entity.type
_entity.pdbx_description
1 polymer ?
#
loop_
_entity_poly.entity_id
_entity_poly.type
_entity_poly.pdbx_seq_one_letter_code
_entity_poly.pdbx_strand_id
1 'polypeptide(L)'
;MKHTTAHTARFLKGLLIALLAVQTLSFSAFTVEALAWGTPPPPPPPAYLDDGNEPPANPYLADSPWPMTHRGPYNQASSPWAGLDENDSIDVDYIFGTPGAITLAYGNANGAGDRSFWANTPFYAAKVDPRGEELAYIDQSSSDLSLDALSGAYTVLDKNGVFYAPQGTKLRAFTDATSGKPFSGIVKIAEFQLPASALASSSDSLVGLNMTWDGKLAFATAEGIVGIINRNFTGLQTIALGEGEEVSNSIAVDEDGGIYVVTSKHMHRVQWDGSSLSIAWTADYEVGPEEQVGGRLGAGSGATPSLMGTGNQDKFVVITDGEALMNLVLFWRDEIPADWQPIAPGKDRRIAAEVPVTFGDPSATTSVSEQSVLVRGYGAMVVNNDYGFDLPKWLPDLFNQLLVALTNLPEYAPYGAEKFVWNPATRKLNSAWANPSVSCPNGIPTMSTATNLAYCIGQRSTKWTLEGIDWDTGASVFHKNLGYLPRYNSAYAATEIGPNREIVSGTFTGIIRLQPE
;
A
#
# COMPACT_ATOMS: atom_id res chain seq x y z
N MET A 1 36.88 -18.24 -5.78
CA MET A 1 35.44 -18.06 -5.48
C MET A 1 34.64 -17.62 -6.72
N LYS A 2 34.68 -18.40 -7.82
CA LYS A 2 33.90 -18.12 -9.05
C LYS A 2 33.02 -19.31 -9.50
N HIS A 3 32.86 -20.33 -8.65
CA HIS A 3 32.13 -21.56 -8.99
C HIS A 3 30.92 -21.88 -8.10
N THR A 4 30.58 -21.02 -7.13
CA THR A 4 29.47 -21.25 -6.18
C THR A 4 28.16 -20.56 -6.60
N THR A 5 28.21 -19.46 -7.36
CA THR A 5 27.02 -18.68 -7.75
C THR A 5 26.11 -19.39 -8.76
N ALA A 6 26.65 -20.27 -9.60
CA ALA A 6 25.87 -21.02 -10.59
C ALA A 6 25.08 -22.20 -9.99
N HIS A 7 25.48 -22.68 -8.80
CA HIS A 7 24.80 -23.78 -8.12
C HIS A 7 23.63 -23.31 -7.26
N THR A 8 23.70 -22.12 -6.66
CA THR A 8 22.61 -21.51 -5.88
C THR A 8 21.42 -21.11 -6.78
N ALA A 9 21.69 -20.57 -7.96
CA ALA A 9 20.64 -20.23 -8.95
C ALA A 9 19.94 -21.47 -9.54
N ARG A 10 20.64 -22.61 -9.64
CA ARG A 10 20.03 -23.90 -10.02
C ARG A 10 19.22 -24.53 -8.89
N PHE A 11 19.57 -24.28 -7.63
CA PHE A 11 18.85 -24.78 -6.46
C PHE A 11 17.54 -24.00 -6.22
N LEU A 12 17.54 -22.67 -6.38
CA LEU A 12 16.32 -21.85 -6.36
C LEU A 12 15.37 -22.19 -7.52
N LYS A 13 15.89 -22.46 -8.72
CA LYS A 13 15.08 -23.03 -9.82
C LYS A 13 14.49 -24.39 -9.48
N GLY A 14 15.25 -25.25 -8.79
CA GLY A 14 14.79 -26.59 -8.41
C GLY A 14 13.68 -26.59 -7.36
N LEU A 15 13.73 -25.71 -6.38
CA LEU A 15 12.73 -25.63 -5.31
C LEU A 15 11.42 -24.96 -5.78
N LEU A 16 11.51 -23.97 -6.68
CA LEU A 16 10.33 -23.28 -7.25
C LEU A 16 9.62 -24.12 -8.33
N ILE A 17 10.36 -24.92 -9.10
CA ILE A 17 9.80 -25.84 -10.11
C ILE A 17 9.13 -27.07 -9.44
N ALA A 18 9.58 -27.47 -8.24
CA ALA A 18 8.96 -28.56 -7.49
C ALA A 18 7.55 -28.23 -6.92
N LEU A 19 7.17 -26.94 -6.85
CA LEU A 19 5.83 -26.50 -6.44
C LEU A 19 4.84 -26.31 -7.61
N LEU A 20 5.27 -26.50 -8.86
CA LEU A 20 4.51 -26.13 -10.07
C LEU A 20 3.99 -27.34 -10.89
N ALA A 21 3.84 -28.50 -10.27
CA ALA A 21 3.25 -29.66 -10.93
C ALA A 21 2.08 -30.21 -10.11
N VAL A 22 0.83 -29.92 -10.52
CA VAL A 22 -0.30 -30.88 -10.66
C VAL A 22 -1.52 -30.20 -11.32
N GLN A 23 -1.81 -30.68 -12.52
CA GLN A 23 -3.07 -30.97 -13.22
C GLN A 23 -4.20 -29.94 -13.43
N THR A 24 -4.41 -29.64 -14.72
CA THR A 24 -5.68 -29.32 -15.39
C THR A 24 -6.66 -30.48 -15.37
N LEU A 25 -7.92 -30.24 -15.00
CA LEU A 25 -9.07 -31.12 -15.30
C LEU A 25 -10.33 -30.31 -15.64
N SER A 26 -11.14 -30.91 -16.51
CA SER A 26 -12.17 -30.34 -17.38
C SER A 26 -13.50 -30.01 -16.69
N PHE A 27 -14.16 -28.94 -17.16
CA PHE A 27 -15.50 -28.52 -16.75
C PHE A 27 -16.62 -29.43 -17.28
N SER A 28 -17.66 -29.65 -16.46
CA SER A 28 -19.00 -30.08 -16.90
C SER A 28 -20.02 -29.05 -16.43
N ALA A 29 -20.89 -28.62 -17.35
CA ALA A 29 -21.86 -27.56 -17.15
C ALA A 29 -23.02 -27.98 -16.24
N PHE A 30 -23.40 -27.11 -15.31
CA PHE A 30 -24.71 -27.13 -14.66
C PHE A 30 -25.46 -25.82 -14.97
N THR A 31 -26.72 -25.95 -15.35
CA THR A 31 -27.69 -24.86 -15.52
C THR A 31 -28.25 -24.45 -14.17
N VAL A 32 -28.18 -23.15 -13.85
CA VAL A 32 -28.82 -22.55 -12.67
C VAL A 32 -30.23 -22.08 -13.05
N GLU A 33 -31.25 -22.59 -12.36
CA GLU A 33 -32.60 -22.05 -12.39
C GLU A 33 -32.67 -20.75 -11.57
N ALA A 34 -33.24 -19.71 -12.16
CA ALA A 34 -33.41 -18.41 -11.53
C ALA A 34 -34.63 -18.41 -10.58
N LEU A 35 -34.42 -17.99 -9.33
CA LEU A 35 -35.51 -17.68 -8.39
C LEU A 35 -35.42 -16.23 -7.90
N ALA A 36 -36.53 -15.54 -8.18
CA ALA A 36 -37.15 -14.36 -7.57
C ALA A 36 -36.30 -13.20 -7.01
N TRP A 37 -36.59 -12.03 -7.57
CA TRP A 37 -36.02 -10.72 -7.29
C TRP A 37 -36.52 -10.15 -5.96
N GLY A 38 -35.60 -9.99 -5.00
CA GLY A 38 -35.74 -9.02 -3.92
C GLY A 38 -35.68 -7.58 -4.47
N THR A 39 -36.14 -6.61 -3.68
CA THR A 39 -35.94 -5.19 -3.99
C THR A 39 -34.45 -4.92 -4.24
N PRO A 40 -34.08 -4.19 -5.32
CA PRO A 40 -32.68 -3.90 -5.57
C PRO A 40 -32.09 -3.18 -4.35
N PRO A 41 -30.89 -3.57 -3.89
CA PRO A 41 -30.24 -2.88 -2.78
C PRO A 41 -30.10 -1.39 -3.12
N PRO A 42 -30.05 -0.50 -2.10
CA PRO A 42 -29.78 0.90 -2.33
C PRO A 42 -28.48 1.05 -3.14
N PRO A 43 -28.37 2.09 -3.98
CA PRO A 43 -27.15 2.32 -4.73
C PRO A 43 -25.98 2.44 -3.74
N PRO A 44 -24.82 1.87 -4.08
CA PRO A 44 -23.65 1.97 -3.22
C PRO A 44 -23.27 3.44 -2.98
N PRO A 45 -22.66 3.76 -1.81
CA PRO A 45 -22.16 5.11 -1.57
C PRO A 45 -21.12 5.52 -2.64
N PRO A 46 -20.91 6.83 -2.85
CA PRO A 46 -19.86 7.29 -3.75
C PRO A 46 -18.49 6.82 -3.27
N ALA A 47 -17.52 6.66 -4.20
CA ALA A 47 -16.16 6.24 -3.87
C ALA A 47 -15.43 7.21 -2.91
N TYR A 48 -15.89 8.46 -2.84
CA TYR A 48 -15.42 9.54 -1.98
C TYR A 48 -16.61 10.25 -1.31
N LEU A 49 -16.53 10.53 -0.02
CA LEU A 49 -17.52 11.35 0.72
C LEU A 49 -17.20 12.84 0.66
N ASP A 50 -18.20 13.68 0.86
CA ASP A 50 -18.03 15.12 1.11
C ASP A 50 -18.24 15.41 2.60
N ASP A 51 -17.34 14.89 3.43
CA ASP A 51 -17.40 14.99 4.90
C ASP A 51 -16.32 15.91 5.51
N GLY A 52 -15.60 16.63 4.65
CA GLY A 52 -14.52 17.56 5.02
C GLY A 52 -13.23 16.89 5.50
N ASN A 53 -13.10 15.57 5.41
CA ASN A 53 -11.88 14.84 5.75
C ASN A 53 -11.43 13.89 4.66
N GLU A 54 -12.34 13.56 3.75
CA GLU A 54 -12.06 12.86 2.51
C GLU A 54 -11.20 13.72 1.57
N PRO A 55 -10.12 13.17 0.98
CA PRO A 55 -9.34 13.89 -0.02
C PRO A 55 -10.17 14.18 -1.27
N PRO A 56 -9.84 15.24 -2.04
CA PRO A 56 -10.49 15.51 -3.31
C PRO A 56 -10.43 14.28 -4.23
N ALA A 57 -11.54 13.93 -4.87
CA ALA A 57 -11.55 12.84 -5.84
C ALA A 57 -10.67 13.20 -7.05
N ASN A 58 -9.74 12.33 -7.44
CA ASN A 58 -8.95 12.53 -8.65
C ASN A 58 -9.79 12.11 -9.88
N PRO A 59 -10.13 13.02 -10.80
CA PRO A 59 -11.04 12.76 -11.92
C PRO A 59 -10.41 11.94 -13.07
N TYR A 60 -9.22 11.37 -12.85
CA TYR A 60 -8.52 10.52 -13.81
C TYR A 60 -8.31 9.09 -13.32
N LEU A 61 -8.60 8.80 -12.05
CA LEU A 61 -8.63 7.44 -11.52
C LEU A 61 -9.95 6.74 -11.84
N ALA A 62 -9.95 5.41 -11.73
CA ALA A 62 -11.16 4.62 -11.80
C ALA A 62 -12.16 5.06 -10.72
N ASP A 63 -13.45 5.04 -11.04
CA ASP A 63 -14.51 5.29 -10.07
C ASP A 63 -14.77 4.00 -9.27
N SER A 64 -13.86 3.70 -8.34
CA SER A 64 -13.83 2.47 -7.56
C SER A 64 -13.32 2.73 -6.14
N PRO A 65 -13.53 1.81 -5.18
CA PRO A 65 -13.10 2.04 -3.80
C PRO A 65 -11.58 2.06 -3.63
N TRP A 66 -10.85 1.35 -4.49
CA TRP A 66 -9.39 1.21 -4.47
C TRP A 66 -8.85 1.18 -5.92
N PRO A 67 -8.80 2.32 -6.64
CA PRO A 67 -8.28 2.37 -8.01
C PRO A 67 -6.76 2.27 -8.08
N MET A 68 -6.06 2.37 -6.95
CA MET A 68 -4.61 2.35 -6.87
C MET A 68 -4.15 1.97 -5.46
N THR A 69 -2.84 1.78 -5.30
CA THR A 69 -2.22 1.48 -4.02
C THR A 69 -2.49 2.57 -2.97
N HIS A 70 -2.66 2.17 -1.70
CA HIS A 70 -3.07 3.04 -0.59
C HIS A 70 -4.37 3.82 -0.84
N ARG A 71 -5.25 3.24 -1.66
CA ARG A 71 -6.61 3.68 -1.97
C ARG A 71 -6.72 4.94 -2.84
N GLY A 72 -5.74 5.84 -2.82
CA GLY A 72 -5.75 7.04 -3.65
C GLY A 72 -4.47 7.85 -3.54
N PRO A 73 -4.36 8.98 -4.27
CA PRO A 73 -3.10 9.71 -4.41
C PRO A 73 -2.50 10.23 -3.10
N TYR A 74 -3.35 10.48 -2.10
CA TYR A 74 -2.95 10.92 -0.76
C TYR A 74 -2.37 9.80 0.12
N ASN A 75 -2.47 8.53 -0.30
CA ASN A 75 -2.04 7.34 0.44
C ASN A 75 -2.63 7.17 1.86
N GLN A 76 -3.84 7.70 2.10
CA GLN A 76 -4.45 7.67 3.43
C GLN A 76 -4.96 6.30 3.86
N ALA A 77 -5.28 5.41 2.90
CA ALA A 77 -5.91 4.11 3.14
C ALA A 77 -7.20 4.13 4.01
N SER A 78 -7.85 5.29 4.20
CA SER A 78 -9.18 5.41 4.78
C SER A 78 -10.26 5.42 3.70
N SER A 79 -11.42 4.83 3.99
CA SER A 79 -12.46 4.52 3.02
C SER A 79 -13.84 4.94 3.54
N PRO A 80 -14.72 5.46 2.68
CA PRO A 80 -16.12 5.71 3.02
C PRO A 80 -16.98 4.46 3.05
N TRP A 81 -16.48 3.37 2.47
CA TRP A 81 -17.21 2.12 2.32
C TRP A 81 -17.26 1.37 3.64
N ALA A 82 -18.41 0.77 3.96
CA ALA A 82 -18.55 -0.10 5.11
C ALA A 82 -17.72 -1.37 4.90
N GLY A 83 -16.93 -1.77 5.90
CA GLY A 83 -16.33 -3.10 5.95
C GLY A 83 -17.22 -4.09 6.72
N LEU A 84 -16.62 -5.21 7.12
CA LEU A 84 -17.22 -6.21 8.00
C LEU A 84 -17.32 -5.69 9.45
N ASP A 85 -18.31 -6.14 10.20
CA ASP A 85 -18.46 -5.82 11.63
C ASP A 85 -18.72 -7.07 12.50
N GLU A 86 -18.80 -6.86 13.81
CA GLU A 86 -18.93 -7.94 14.79
C GLU A 86 -20.20 -8.79 14.67
N ASN A 87 -21.23 -8.30 13.96
CA ASN A 87 -22.50 -8.98 13.77
C ASN A 87 -22.54 -9.83 12.50
N ASP A 88 -21.55 -9.71 11.61
CA ASP A 88 -21.52 -10.48 10.37
C ASP A 88 -21.13 -11.94 10.64
N SER A 89 -21.83 -12.88 9.98
CA SER A 89 -21.25 -14.18 9.69
C SER A 89 -20.39 -14.05 8.44
N ILE A 90 -19.12 -14.45 8.54
CA ILE A 90 -18.08 -14.11 7.55
C ILE A 90 -17.66 -15.36 6.78
N ASP A 91 -17.87 -15.36 5.47
CA ASP A 91 -17.28 -16.30 4.53
C ASP A 91 -15.86 -15.88 4.13
N VAL A 92 -15.01 -16.88 3.88
CA VAL A 92 -13.59 -16.67 3.56
C VAL A 92 -13.23 -17.45 2.30
N ASP A 93 -12.91 -16.69 1.26
CA ASP A 93 -12.50 -17.22 -0.04
C ASP A 93 -11.01 -17.02 -0.24
N TYR A 94 -10.42 -17.94 -0.98
CA TYR A 94 -9.01 -17.87 -1.31
C TYR A 94 -8.75 -18.41 -2.71
N ILE A 95 -7.94 -17.68 -3.46
CA ILE A 95 -7.40 -18.13 -4.73
C ILE A 95 -5.87 -18.15 -4.68
N PHE A 96 -5.27 -19.30 -5.01
CA PHE A 96 -3.81 -19.46 -5.10
C PHE A 96 -3.29 -18.89 -6.42
N GLY A 97 -2.08 -18.32 -6.46
CA GLY A 97 -1.41 -18.02 -7.74
C GLY A 97 -1.35 -16.54 -8.11
N THR A 98 -1.17 -15.68 -7.11
CA THR A 98 -0.75 -14.27 -7.21
C THR A 98 0.18 -13.92 -6.04
N PRO A 99 1.33 -14.62 -5.92
CA PRO A 99 2.22 -14.42 -4.77
C PRO A 99 2.76 -12.98 -4.76
N GLY A 100 2.64 -12.31 -3.61
CA GLY A 100 3.18 -10.96 -3.43
C GLY A 100 2.40 -9.86 -4.18
N ALA A 101 1.11 -10.08 -4.47
CA ALA A 101 0.24 -9.00 -4.94
C ALA A 101 -0.02 -8.02 -3.78
N ILE A 102 0.77 -6.94 -3.70
CA ILE A 102 0.70 -5.98 -2.59
C ILE A 102 -0.63 -5.21 -2.57
N THR A 103 -1.18 -4.90 -3.74
CA THR A 103 -2.49 -4.23 -3.85
C THR A 103 -3.32 -4.80 -4.99
N LEU A 104 -4.64 -4.66 -4.88
CA LEU A 104 -5.62 -5.18 -5.83
C LEU A 104 -6.49 -4.02 -6.33
N ALA A 105 -6.10 -3.44 -7.46
CA ALA A 105 -6.81 -2.28 -8.00
C ALA A 105 -8.21 -2.69 -8.51
N TYR A 106 -9.24 -2.12 -7.88
CA TYR A 106 -10.62 -2.30 -8.30
C TYR A 106 -10.87 -1.56 -9.62
N GLY A 107 -11.37 -2.29 -10.62
CA GLY A 107 -11.80 -1.72 -11.89
C GLY A 107 -13.05 -0.83 -11.78
N ASN A 108 -13.35 -0.13 -12.88
CA ASN A 108 -14.62 0.56 -13.06
C ASN A 108 -15.79 -0.44 -13.06
N ALA A 109 -16.93 -0.04 -12.49
CA ALA A 109 -18.15 -0.81 -12.63
C ALA A 109 -18.66 -0.76 -14.06
N ASN A 110 -19.17 -1.88 -14.56
CA ASN A 110 -20.01 -1.86 -15.77
C ASN A 110 -21.44 -1.39 -15.41
N GLY A 111 -22.33 -1.34 -16.41
CA GLY A 111 -23.73 -0.93 -16.19
C GLY A 111 -24.55 -1.84 -15.27
N ALA A 112 -24.04 -3.02 -14.91
CA ALA A 112 -24.64 -3.94 -13.93
C ALA A 112 -24.01 -3.81 -12.53
N GLY A 113 -23.02 -2.94 -12.35
CA GLY A 113 -22.28 -2.81 -11.08
C GLY A 113 -21.09 -3.76 -10.95
N ASP A 114 -20.87 -4.64 -11.92
CA ASP A 114 -19.79 -5.62 -11.85
C ASP A 114 -18.41 -4.97 -11.98
N ARG A 115 -17.43 -5.48 -11.23
CA ARG A 115 -16.03 -5.05 -11.23
C ARG A 115 -15.10 -6.27 -11.18
N SER A 116 -13.88 -6.09 -11.66
CA SER A 116 -12.78 -7.05 -11.47
C SER A 116 -11.69 -6.44 -10.61
N PHE A 117 -10.87 -7.27 -9.97
CA PHE A 117 -9.64 -6.83 -9.34
C PHE A 117 -8.47 -7.00 -10.30
N TRP A 118 -7.55 -6.05 -10.29
CA TRP A 118 -6.30 -6.09 -11.04
C TRP A 118 -5.14 -6.21 -10.07
N ALA A 119 -4.31 -7.22 -10.28
CA ALA A 119 -3.12 -7.47 -9.48
C ALA A 119 -1.88 -7.37 -10.35
N ASN A 120 -0.78 -6.94 -9.76
CA ASN A 120 0.55 -7.09 -10.35
C ASN A 120 1.43 -7.90 -9.40
N THR A 121 2.22 -8.80 -9.98
CA THR A 121 3.23 -9.60 -9.27
C THR A 121 4.57 -9.42 -10.00
N PRO A 122 5.68 -9.89 -9.40
CA PRO A 122 6.97 -9.94 -10.11
C PRO A 122 6.96 -10.75 -11.41
N PHE A 123 5.95 -11.61 -11.60
CA PHE A 123 5.85 -12.59 -12.68
C PHE A 123 4.85 -12.20 -13.78
N TYR A 124 3.73 -11.57 -13.42
CA TYR A 124 2.63 -11.24 -14.33
C TYR A 124 1.68 -10.21 -13.73
N ALA A 125 0.92 -9.56 -14.62
CA ALA A 125 -0.33 -8.91 -14.26
C ALA A 125 -1.47 -9.94 -14.30
N ALA A 126 -2.38 -9.89 -13.33
CA ALA A 126 -3.51 -10.80 -13.23
C ALA A 126 -4.81 -10.03 -13.03
N LYS A 127 -5.92 -10.67 -13.41
CA LYS A 127 -7.25 -10.13 -13.26
C LYS A 127 -8.16 -11.19 -12.64
N VAL A 128 -8.90 -10.80 -11.61
CA VAL A 128 -9.67 -11.71 -10.76
C VAL A 128 -11.16 -11.34 -10.84
N ASP A 129 -12.00 -12.36 -10.99
CA ASP A 129 -13.46 -12.27 -10.91
C ASP A 129 -13.86 -12.43 -9.44
N PRO A 130 -14.48 -11.40 -8.84
CA PRO A 130 -14.96 -11.45 -7.47
C PRO A 130 -16.47 -11.72 -7.41
N ARG A 131 -17.09 -12.32 -8.41
CA ARG A 131 -18.53 -12.67 -8.34
C ARG A 131 -18.74 -14.06 -7.78
N GLY A 132 -19.84 -14.22 -7.05
CA GLY A 132 -20.28 -15.50 -6.50
C GLY A 132 -19.55 -15.86 -5.22
N GLU A 133 -19.72 -17.12 -4.81
CA GLU A 133 -19.18 -17.66 -3.56
C GLU A 133 -17.67 -17.84 -3.59
N GLU A 134 -17.01 -17.95 -4.76
CA GLU A 134 -15.57 -18.18 -4.85
C GLU A 134 -14.86 -17.16 -5.76
N LEU A 135 -13.59 -16.87 -5.48
CA LEU A 135 -12.71 -16.10 -6.35
C LEU A 135 -12.24 -16.94 -7.55
N ALA A 136 -12.20 -16.36 -8.75
CA ALA A 136 -11.69 -17.04 -9.94
C ALA A 136 -10.72 -16.15 -10.75
N TYR A 137 -9.67 -16.73 -11.35
CA TYR A 137 -8.87 -16.00 -12.33
C TYR A 137 -9.65 -15.82 -13.62
N ILE A 138 -9.63 -14.59 -14.12
CA ILE A 138 -10.10 -14.28 -15.46
C ILE A 138 -8.99 -14.57 -16.47
N ASP A 139 -7.80 -14.02 -16.22
CA ASP A 139 -6.66 -14.12 -17.15
C ASP A 139 -5.35 -13.67 -16.47
N GLN A 140 -4.21 -13.98 -17.09
CA GLN A 140 -2.87 -13.55 -16.68
C GLN A 140 -2.01 -13.15 -17.88
N SER A 141 -1.23 -12.07 -17.74
CA SER A 141 -0.29 -11.62 -18.77
C SER A 141 1.15 -11.78 -18.27
N SER A 142 1.84 -12.80 -18.77
CA SER A 142 3.23 -13.10 -18.43
C SER A 142 4.16 -11.92 -18.69
N SER A 143 5.18 -11.79 -17.87
CA SER A 143 6.17 -10.74 -18.01
C SER A 143 7.60 -11.23 -17.80
N ASP A 144 8.58 -10.43 -18.20
CA ASP A 144 9.97 -10.71 -17.89
C ASP A 144 10.13 -10.70 -16.36
N LEU A 145 10.76 -11.74 -15.80
CA LEU A 145 10.97 -11.83 -14.36
C LEU A 145 11.76 -10.61 -13.87
N SER A 146 11.16 -9.81 -12.98
CA SER A 146 11.90 -8.86 -12.13
C SER A 146 12.25 -9.55 -10.82
N LEU A 147 13.52 -9.53 -10.44
CA LEU A 147 13.96 -9.96 -9.11
C LEU A 147 13.99 -8.79 -8.10
N ASP A 148 13.68 -7.58 -8.56
CA ASP A 148 13.50 -6.43 -7.68
C ASP A 148 12.10 -6.50 -7.06
N ALA A 149 12.06 -6.74 -5.75
CA ALA A 149 10.83 -6.89 -4.97
C ALA A 149 10.10 -5.56 -4.73
N LEU A 150 10.78 -4.42 -4.84
CA LEU A 150 10.19 -3.09 -4.66
C LEU A 150 9.48 -2.64 -5.94
N SER A 151 10.02 -3.01 -7.10
CA SER A 151 9.46 -2.64 -8.39
C SER A 151 8.25 -3.50 -8.77
N GLY A 152 7.06 -2.87 -8.81
CA GLY A 152 5.81 -3.51 -9.22
C GLY A 152 4.72 -3.55 -8.15
N ALA A 153 5.02 -3.12 -6.92
CA ALA A 153 4.05 -3.08 -5.82
C ALA A 153 2.99 -1.98 -6.00
N TYR A 154 3.38 -0.84 -6.58
CA TYR A 154 2.56 0.36 -6.69
C TYR A 154 1.92 0.44 -8.08
N THR A 155 0.59 0.38 -8.14
CA THR A 155 -0.16 0.31 -9.40
C THR A 155 -1.30 1.32 -9.44
N VAL A 156 -1.72 1.68 -10.65
CA VAL A 156 -2.76 2.69 -10.86
C VAL A 156 -3.74 2.24 -11.94
N LEU A 157 -5.05 2.35 -11.68
CA LEU A 157 -6.11 2.09 -12.64
C LEU A 157 -6.84 3.40 -12.97
N ASP A 158 -6.88 3.76 -14.24
CA ASP A 158 -7.45 5.02 -14.68
C ASP A 158 -8.96 4.96 -14.98
N LYS A 159 -9.58 6.12 -15.14
CA LYS A 159 -11.01 6.25 -15.45
C LYS A 159 -11.47 5.55 -16.73
N ASN A 160 -10.55 5.19 -17.62
CA ASN A 160 -10.87 4.50 -18.87
C ASN A 160 -10.70 2.98 -18.75
N GLY A 161 -10.35 2.46 -17.56
CA GLY A 161 -10.09 1.04 -17.35
C GLY A 161 -8.72 0.60 -17.88
N VAL A 162 -7.73 1.50 -17.86
CA VAL A 162 -6.33 1.16 -18.13
C VAL A 162 -5.59 0.98 -16.82
N PHE A 163 -5.05 -0.22 -16.62
CA PHE A 163 -4.23 -0.60 -15.47
C PHE A 163 -2.75 -0.39 -15.81
N TYR A 164 -2.07 0.43 -15.03
CA TYR A 164 -0.66 0.78 -15.14
C TYR A 164 0.14 0.09 -14.04
N ALA A 165 1.14 -0.69 -14.44
CA ALA A 165 1.98 -1.44 -13.53
C ALA A 165 3.48 -1.29 -13.88
N PRO A 166 4.31 -0.87 -12.91
CA PRO A 166 5.77 -0.86 -13.09
C PRO A 166 6.34 -2.28 -13.08
N GLN A 167 7.52 -2.43 -13.66
CA GLN A 167 8.35 -3.63 -13.58
C GLN A 167 9.80 -3.31 -13.95
N GLY A 168 10.69 -3.33 -12.96
CA GLY A 168 12.06 -2.87 -13.12
C GLY A 168 12.06 -1.43 -13.63
N THR A 169 12.55 -1.23 -14.85
CA THR A 169 12.61 0.09 -15.50
C THR A 169 11.51 0.29 -16.57
N LYS A 170 10.47 -0.54 -16.55
CA LYS A 170 9.36 -0.50 -17.51
C LYS A 170 8.05 -0.06 -16.85
N LEU A 171 7.28 0.78 -17.54
CA LEU A 171 5.86 1.01 -17.27
C LEU A 171 5.02 0.24 -18.30
N ARG A 172 4.08 -0.58 -17.84
CA ARG A 172 3.19 -1.37 -18.70
C ARG A 172 1.76 -0.91 -18.51
N ALA A 173 0.98 -0.91 -19.59
CA ALA A 173 -0.44 -0.57 -19.59
C ALA A 173 -1.27 -1.74 -20.10
N PHE A 174 -2.32 -2.09 -19.36
CA PHE A 174 -3.22 -3.19 -19.64
C PHE A 174 -4.67 -2.72 -19.63
N THR A 175 -5.55 -3.39 -20.36
CA THR A 175 -7.00 -3.12 -20.34
C THR A 175 -7.80 -4.39 -20.61
N ASP A 176 -9.12 -4.28 -20.50
CA ASP A 176 -10.07 -5.34 -20.83
C ASP A 176 -9.95 -5.76 -22.30
N ALA A 177 -9.93 -7.06 -22.57
CA ALA A 177 -9.97 -7.60 -23.93
C ALA A 177 -11.24 -7.20 -24.68
N THR A 178 -12.34 -6.98 -23.96
CA THR A 178 -13.56 -6.36 -24.48
C THR A 178 -13.89 -5.14 -23.65
N SER A 179 -13.80 -3.96 -24.26
CA SER A 179 -14.02 -2.68 -23.57
C SER A 179 -15.35 -2.66 -22.79
N GLY A 180 -15.27 -2.25 -21.52
CA GLY A 180 -16.43 -2.18 -20.61
C GLY A 180 -16.93 -3.55 -20.13
N LYS A 181 -16.18 -4.63 -20.35
CA LYS A 181 -16.49 -5.98 -19.86
C LYS A 181 -15.42 -6.40 -18.85
N PRO A 182 -15.65 -6.18 -17.54
CA PRO A 182 -14.68 -6.46 -16.49
C PRO A 182 -14.34 -7.94 -16.35
N PHE A 183 -15.06 -8.88 -16.97
CA PHE A 183 -14.70 -10.32 -16.95
C PHE A 183 -14.11 -10.83 -18.27
N SER A 184 -13.81 -9.93 -19.21
CA SER A 184 -13.00 -10.28 -20.37
C SER A 184 -11.52 -10.40 -19.97
N GLY A 185 -10.73 -11.09 -20.79
CA GLY A 185 -9.29 -11.28 -20.55
C GLY A 185 -8.48 -9.98 -20.51
N ILE A 186 -7.17 -10.11 -20.34
CA ILE A 186 -6.23 -8.98 -20.23
C ILE A 186 -5.58 -8.71 -21.59
N VAL A 187 -5.49 -7.45 -21.99
CA VAL A 187 -4.70 -7.02 -23.15
C VAL A 187 -3.64 -6.01 -22.73
N LYS A 188 -2.36 -6.32 -22.97
CA LYS A 188 -1.27 -5.33 -22.86
C LYS A 188 -1.33 -4.40 -24.07
N ILE A 189 -1.63 -3.13 -23.85
CA ILE A 189 -1.81 -2.13 -24.92
C ILE A 189 -0.57 -1.26 -25.13
N ALA A 190 0.30 -1.14 -24.12
CA ALA A 190 1.55 -0.41 -24.24
C ALA A 190 2.60 -0.90 -23.22
N GLU A 191 3.87 -0.68 -23.55
CA GLU A 191 5.02 -0.84 -22.66
C GLU A 191 6.01 0.28 -22.97
N PHE A 192 6.52 0.92 -21.93
CA PHE A 192 7.49 2.00 -22.04
C PHE A 192 8.71 1.67 -21.19
N GLN A 193 9.87 1.68 -21.82
CA GLN A 193 11.15 1.51 -21.17
C GLN A 193 11.69 2.89 -20.78
N LEU A 194 11.98 3.12 -19.50
CA LEU A 194 12.67 4.33 -19.08
C LEU A 194 14.03 4.43 -19.81
N PRO A 195 14.35 5.59 -20.42
CA PRO A 195 15.66 5.81 -20.99
C PRO A 195 16.71 5.94 -19.87
N ALA A 196 17.98 5.68 -20.17
CA ALA A 196 19.06 5.83 -19.20
C ALA A 196 19.19 7.24 -18.60
N SER A 197 18.71 8.28 -19.31
CA SER A 197 18.66 9.66 -18.80
C SER A 197 17.59 9.90 -17.74
N ALA A 198 16.70 8.93 -17.53
CA ALA A 198 15.63 8.95 -16.52
C ALA A 198 15.91 7.99 -15.36
N LEU A 199 17.16 7.55 -15.22
CA LEU A 199 17.66 6.67 -14.18
C LEU A 199 18.92 7.29 -13.60
N ALA A 200 19.13 7.18 -12.29
CA ALA A 200 20.37 7.67 -11.67
C ALA A 200 21.56 6.77 -12.03
N SER A 201 21.33 5.47 -12.19
CA SER A 201 22.34 4.50 -12.62
C SER A 201 21.72 3.30 -13.35
N SER A 202 22.54 2.32 -13.73
CA SER A 202 22.06 1.08 -14.35
C SER A 202 21.41 0.09 -13.38
N SER A 203 21.58 0.27 -12.06
CA SER A 203 20.90 -0.51 -11.03
C SER A 203 19.57 0.08 -10.60
N ASP A 204 19.29 1.32 -11.00
CA ASP A 204 18.06 2.03 -10.65
C ASP A 204 16.81 1.37 -11.25
N SER A 205 15.68 1.52 -10.58
CA SER A 205 14.41 0.88 -10.92
C SER A 205 13.22 1.73 -10.47
N LEU A 206 12.06 1.54 -11.11
CA LEU A 206 10.82 2.17 -10.68
C LEU A 206 10.39 1.58 -9.34
N VAL A 207 10.10 2.44 -8.37
CA VAL A 207 9.52 2.07 -7.08
C VAL A 207 8.09 2.59 -7.03
N GLY A 208 7.89 3.89 -6.78
CA GLY A 208 6.55 4.48 -6.63
C GLY A 208 5.84 4.80 -7.95
N LEU A 209 4.51 4.69 -7.95
CA LEU A 209 3.62 5.12 -9.04
C LEU A 209 2.33 5.74 -8.48
N ASN A 210 1.93 6.89 -9.03
CA ASN A 210 0.76 7.66 -8.60
C ASN A 210 0.15 8.43 -9.81
N MET A 211 -0.98 9.10 -9.63
CA MET A 211 -1.68 9.87 -10.67
C MET A 211 -1.87 11.33 -10.24
N THR A 212 -1.49 12.27 -11.10
CA THR A 212 -1.75 13.70 -10.90
C THR A 212 -3.19 14.09 -11.22
N TRP A 213 -3.64 15.25 -10.76
CA TRP A 213 -5.00 15.75 -11.04
C TRP A 213 -5.21 16.25 -12.47
N ASP A 214 -4.15 16.40 -13.27
CA ASP A 214 -4.22 16.61 -14.72
C ASP A 214 -4.04 15.31 -15.53
N GLY A 215 -4.03 14.15 -14.86
CA GLY A 215 -4.10 12.83 -15.48
C GLY A 215 -2.79 12.33 -16.08
N LYS A 216 -1.65 12.71 -15.49
CA LYS A 216 -0.33 12.15 -15.76
C LYS A 216 0.00 11.06 -14.75
N LEU A 217 0.89 10.16 -15.15
CA LEU A 217 1.52 9.23 -14.22
C LEU A 217 2.72 9.93 -13.57
N ALA A 218 2.73 9.98 -12.25
CA ALA A 218 3.87 10.40 -11.45
C ALA A 218 4.59 9.15 -10.92
N PHE A 219 5.93 9.14 -10.97
CA PHE A 219 6.72 8.02 -10.46
C PHE A 219 7.97 8.49 -9.72
N ALA A 220 8.51 7.60 -8.90
CA ALA A 220 9.86 7.72 -8.34
C ALA A 220 10.67 6.46 -8.62
N THR A 221 11.99 6.62 -8.76
CA THR A 221 12.95 5.52 -8.85
C THR A 221 13.68 5.30 -7.53
N ALA A 222 14.22 4.10 -7.34
CA ALA A 222 14.92 3.69 -6.12
C ALA A 222 16.10 4.61 -5.79
N GLU A 223 16.77 5.17 -6.79
CA GLU A 223 17.94 6.05 -6.63
C GLU A 223 17.59 7.54 -6.80
N GLY A 224 16.34 7.94 -6.51
CA GLY A 224 16.00 9.35 -6.28
C GLY A 224 15.68 10.18 -7.53
N ILE A 225 15.23 9.54 -8.63
CA ILE A 225 14.63 10.26 -9.77
C ILE A 225 13.11 10.34 -9.58
N VAL A 226 12.54 11.54 -9.72
CA VAL A 226 11.10 11.77 -9.80
C VAL A 226 10.71 12.12 -11.23
N GLY A 227 9.65 11.53 -11.75
CA GLY A 227 9.22 11.77 -13.12
C GLY A 227 7.72 11.89 -13.31
N ILE A 228 7.36 12.56 -14.41
CA ILE A 228 6.01 12.71 -14.92
C ILE A 228 5.98 12.24 -16.36
N ILE A 229 4.97 11.44 -16.71
CA ILE A 229 4.74 10.99 -18.09
C ILE A 229 3.25 10.95 -18.41
N ASN A 230 2.88 11.25 -19.66
CA ASN A 230 1.50 11.08 -20.11
C ASN A 230 1.08 9.60 -19.99
N ARG A 231 -0.22 9.36 -19.74
CA ARG A 231 -0.84 8.02 -19.74
C ARG A 231 -0.69 7.22 -21.06
N ASN A 232 -0.34 7.89 -22.16
CA ASN A 232 0.01 7.26 -23.44
C ASN A 232 1.53 7.11 -23.64
N PHE A 233 2.32 7.26 -22.58
CA PHE A 233 3.78 7.14 -22.53
C PHE A 233 4.57 8.09 -23.42
N THR A 234 4.07 9.33 -23.55
CA THR A 234 4.77 10.43 -24.23
C THR A 234 5.10 11.56 -23.26
N GLY A 235 6.03 12.45 -23.65
CA GLY A 235 6.30 13.68 -22.89
C GLY A 235 6.91 13.45 -21.51
N LEU A 236 7.85 12.50 -21.40
CA LEU A 236 8.56 12.23 -20.16
C LEU A 236 9.36 13.45 -19.70
N GLN A 237 9.20 13.80 -18.43
CA GLN A 237 10.05 14.74 -17.70
C GLN A 237 10.54 14.11 -16.41
N THR A 238 11.76 14.45 -16.02
CA THR A 238 12.37 13.94 -14.79
C THR A 238 13.16 15.02 -14.07
N ILE A 239 13.31 14.85 -12.76
CA ILE A 239 14.17 15.64 -11.89
C ILE A 239 14.85 14.69 -10.89
N ALA A 240 16.12 14.92 -10.59
CA ALA A 240 16.84 14.20 -9.53
C ALA A 240 16.69 14.96 -8.21
N LEU A 241 16.47 14.25 -7.11
CA LEU A 241 16.32 14.85 -5.78
C LEU A 241 17.68 15.28 -5.19
N GLY A 242 18.63 14.35 -5.14
CA GLY A 242 19.97 14.55 -4.60
C GLY A 242 20.84 13.30 -4.77
N GLU A 243 22.16 13.43 -4.59
CA GLU A 243 23.08 12.31 -4.73
C GLU A 243 23.01 11.34 -3.54
N GLY A 244 22.93 10.04 -3.85
CA GLY A 244 22.96 8.96 -2.86
C GLY A 244 21.73 8.93 -1.95
N GLU A 245 20.59 9.42 -2.45
CA GLU A 245 19.30 9.30 -1.79
C GLU A 245 18.57 8.07 -2.29
N GLU A 246 18.02 7.27 -1.36
CA GLU A 246 17.29 6.05 -1.68
C GLU A 246 15.81 6.24 -1.42
N VAL A 247 14.97 5.84 -2.38
CA VAL A 247 13.51 5.77 -2.24
C VAL A 247 13.12 4.30 -2.13
N SER A 248 12.71 3.87 -0.94
CA SER A 248 12.37 2.47 -0.66
C SER A 248 10.86 2.17 -0.76
N ASN A 249 10.03 3.21 -0.91
CA ASN A 249 8.58 3.11 -0.85
C ASN A 249 7.89 4.08 -1.85
N SER A 250 6.56 4.11 -1.90
CA SER A 250 5.81 4.92 -2.86
C SER A 250 5.88 6.43 -2.60
N ILE A 251 5.19 7.19 -3.46
CA ILE A 251 5.02 8.64 -3.40
C ILE A 251 3.57 9.01 -3.13
N ALA A 252 3.32 10.17 -2.54
CA ALA A 252 2.00 10.78 -2.48
C ALA A 252 1.88 11.97 -3.44
N VAL A 253 0.67 12.26 -3.90
CA VAL A 253 0.39 13.37 -4.81
C VAL A 253 -0.84 14.14 -4.33
N ASP A 254 -0.81 15.46 -4.44
CA ASP A 254 -1.96 16.33 -4.19
C ASP A 254 -2.53 16.99 -5.45
N GLU A 255 -3.70 17.60 -5.29
CA GLU A 255 -4.46 18.28 -6.33
C GLU A 255 -3.79 19.55 -6.87
N ASP A 256 -2.84 20.11 -6.12
CA ASP A 256 -2.07 21.30 -6.48
C ASP A 256 -0.78 20.94 -7.23
N GLY A 257 -0.58 19.66 -7.56
CA GLY A 257 0.58 19.16 -8.30
C GLY A 257 1.82 18.90 -7.44
N GLY A 258 1.68 18.91 -6.12
CA GLY A 258 2.72 18.47 -5.19
C GLY A 258 2.92 16.96 -5.27
N ILE A 259 4.17 16.53 -5.43
CA ILE A 259 4.62 15.15 -5.42
C ILE A 259 5.56 15.00 -4.22
N TYR A 260 5.18 14.16 -3.26
CA TYR A 260 5.83 14.01 -1.97
C TYR A 260 6.63 12.72 -1.95
N VAL A 261 7.94 12.86 -1.74
CA VAL A 261 8.89 11.75 -1.79
C VAL A 261 9.74 11.79 -0.54
N VAL A 262 9.68 10.72 0.25
CA VAL A 262 10.59 10.50 1.37
C VAL A 262 11.74 9.63 0.89
N THR A 263 12.96 10.04 1.20
CA THR A 263 14.18 9.29 0.88
C THR A 263 14.85 8.85 2.17
N SER A 264 15.93 8.08 2.05
CA SER A 264 16.84 7.75 3.16
C SER A 264 17.52 8.98 3.79
N LYS A 265 17.33 10.20 3.27
CA LYS A 265 17.94 11.43 3.80
C LYS A 265 16.95 12.54 4.14
N HIS A 266 15.97 12.77 3.27
CA HIS A 266 15.11 13.95 3.36
C HIS A 266 13.66 13.64 3.01
N MET A 267 12.77 14.54 3.43
CA MET A 267 11.42 14.66 2.90
C MET A 267 11.42 15.75 1.82
N HIS A 268 11.00 15.42 0.59
CA HIS A 268 10.91 16.36 -0.51
C HIS A 268 9.46 16.62 -0.94
N ARG A 269 9.22 17.84 -1.41
CA ARG A 269 8.11 18.16 -2.30
C ARG A 269 8.64 18.59 -3.65
N VAL A 270 8.37 17.79 -4.67
CA VAL A 270 8.53 18.16 -6.07
C VAL A 270 7.22 18.77 -6.55
N GLN A 271 7.27 19.89 -7.25
CA GLN A 271 6.11 20.56 -7.82
C GLN A 271 6.02 20.26 -9.32
N TRP A 272 4.87 19.75 -9.74
CA TRP A 272 4.40 19.76 -11.12
C TRP A 272 3.46 20.94 -11.33
N ASP A 273 3.80 21.87 -12.21
CA ASP A 273 2.97 23.07 -12.49
C ASP A 273 2.02 22.91 -13.69
N GLY A 274 1.90 21.69 -14.24
CA GLY A 274 1.22 21.41 -15.50
C GLY A 274 2.14 21.43 -16.72
N SER A 275 3.38 21.86 -16.57
CA SER A 275 4.36 21.99 -17.65
C SER A 275 5.79 21.57 -17.30
N SER A 276 6.24 21.76 -16.05
CA SER A 276 7.61 21.48 -15.62
C SER A 276 7.68 20.94 -14.19
N LEU A 277 8.76 20.21 -13.88
CA LEU A 277 9.10 19.73 -12.54
C LEU A 277 10.11 20.66 -11.87
N SER A 278 9.92 20.92 -10.58
CA SER A 278 10.86 21.67 -9.73
C SER A 278 10.85 21.14 -8.29
N ILE A 279 11.96 21.26 -7.56
CA ILE A 279 11.97 20.98 -6.11
C ILE A 279 11.41 22.22 -5.41
N ALA A 280 10.23 22.09 -4.78
CA ALA A 280 9.58 23.17 -4.06
C ALA A 280 10.17 23.35 -2.65
N TRP A 281 10.43 22.24 -1.96
CA TRP A 281 11.14 22.24 -0.70
C TRP A 281 11.75 20.86 -0.41
N THR A 282 12.77 20.88 0.46
CA THR A 282 13.42 19.73 1.08
C THR A 282 13.42 20.00 2.59
N ALA A 283 13.18 18.98 3.40
CA ALA A 283 13.24 19.07 4.85
C ALA A 283 14.03 17.91 5.45
N ASP A 284 14.88 18.23 6.42
CA ASP A 284 15.60 17.24 7.21
C ASP A 284 14.64 16.55 8.20
N TYR A 285 14.94 15.29 8.51
CA TYR A 285 14.27 14.50 9.54
C TYR A 285 15.26 13.52 10.17
N GLU A 286 14.88 12.88 11.26
CA GLU A 286 15.75 11.90 11.90
C GLU A 286 15.76 10.59 11.10
N VAL A 287 16.79 10.42 10.27
CA VAL A 287 16.95 9.27 9.38
C VAL A 287 17.40 8.00 10.11
N GLY A 288 17.81 8.12 11.38
CA GLY A 288 18.33 7.01 12.16
C GLY A 288 19.59 6.37 11.56
N PRO A 289 19.80 5.06 11.76
CA PRO A 289 20.96 4.35 11.23
C PRO A 289 21.05 4.39 9.70
N GLU A 290 22.27 4.52 9.15
CA GLU A 290 22.51 4.46 7.70
C GLU A 290 22.11 3.10 7.08
N GLU A 291 22.06 2.06 7.91
CA GLU A 291 21.76 0.71 7.46
C GLU A 291 20.27 0.38 7.66
N GLN A 292 19.69 -0.36 6.72
CA GLN A 292 18.34 -0.92 6.85
C GLN A 292 18.24 -1.81 8.10
N VAL A 293 17.19 -1.58 8.89
CA VAL A 293 16.81 -2.36 10.07
C VAL A 293 15.72 -3.37 9.70
N GLY A 294 15.68 -4.52 10.38
CA GLY A 294 14.64 -5.54 10.16
C GLY A 294 13.24 -4.95 10.28
N GLY A 295 12.36 -5.31 9.34
CA GLY A 295 10.98 -4.80 9.30
C GLY A 295 10.79 -3.43 8.65
N ARG A 296 11.83 -2.87 8.01
CA ARG A 296 11.73 -1.77 7.04
C ARG A 296 12.23 -2.20 5.66
N LEU A 297 11.70 -1.61 4.59
CA LEU A 297 12.14 -1.87 3.21
C LEU A 297 13.43 -1.16 2.79
N GLY A 298 13.88 -0.15 3.54
CA GLY A 298 15.14 0.57 3.28
C GLY A 298 15.56 1.43 4.49
N ALA A 299 16.71 2.12 4.36
CA ALA A 299 17.19 3.05 5.38
C ALA A 299 16.33 4.33 5.46
N GLY A 300 16.48 5.10 6.54
CA GLY A 300 15.62 6.25 6.80
C GLY A 300 14.22 5.83 7.25
N SER A 301 13.21 6.54 6.75
CA SER A 301 11.80 6.33 7.06
C SER A 301 11.31 4.92 6.72
N GLY A 302 11.69 4.40 5.55
CA GLY A 302 11.17 3.12 5.04
C GLY A 302 9.67 3.10 4.72
N ALA A 303 8.93 4.20 4.96
CA ALA A 303 7.48 4.29 4.80
C ALA A 303 7.04 5.06 3.55
N THR A 304 5.82 4.82 3.08
CA THR A 304 5.16 5.68 2.08
C THR A 304 4.62 6.95 2.78
N PRO A 305 4.89 8.17 2.28
CA PRO A 305 4.32 9.37 2.84
C PRO A 305 2.80 9.39 2.64
N SER A 306 2.08 9.85 3.65
CA SER A 306 0.61 10.00 3.61
C SER A 306 0.24 11.47 3.79
N LEU A 307 -0.77 11.94 3.08
CA LEU A 307 -1.21 13.32 3.17
C LEU A 307 -2.37 13.44 4.15
N MET A 308 -2.25 14.34 5.12
CA MET A 308 -3.23 14.61 6.17
C MET A 308 -3.81 16.01 6.01
N GLY A 309 -5.10 16.16 6.29
CA GLY A 309 -5.82 17.42 6.16
C GLY A 309 -6.29 17.72 4.73
N THR A 310 -7.48 18.31 4.62
CA THR A 310 -8.14 18.66 3.35
C THR A 310 -8.82 20.04 3.43
N GLY A 311 -9.09 20.65 2.28
CA GLY A 311 -9.77 21.95 2.22
C GLY A 311 -9.02 23.03 3.01
N ASN A 312 -9.69 23.61 4.02
CA ASN A 312 -9.13 24.67 4.88
C ASN A 312 -8.49 24.15 6.18
N GLN A 313 -8.36 22.82 6.33
CA GLN A 313 -7.62 22.24 7.45
C GLN A 313 -6.13 22.59 7.34
N ASP A 314 -5.42 22.63 8.48
CA ASP A 314 -3.97 22.40 8.50
C ASP A 314 -3.65 21.15 7.68
N LYS A 315 -2.63 21.22 6.82
CA LYS A 315 -2.27 20.14 5.92
C LYS A 315 -0.85 19.66 6.20
N PHE A 316 -0.69 18.36 6.26
CA PHE A 316 0.58 17.72 6.57
C PHE A 316 0.96 16.63 5.58
N VAL A 317 2.26 16.43 5.43
CA VAL A 317 2.82 15.15 4.99
C VAL A 317 3.20 14.38 6.25
N VAL A 318 2.83 13.11 6.32
CA VAL A 318 2.99 12.27 7.50
C VAL A 318 3.84 11.06 7.16
N ILE A 319 4.86 10.79 7.99
CA ILE A 319 5.75 9.62 7.89
C ILE A 319 6.03 9.05 9.28
N THR A 320 6.56 7.83 9.34
CA THR A 320 7.39 7.36 10.46
C THR A 320 8.86 7.59 10.14
N ASP A 321 9.64 8.09 11.09
CA ASP A 321 11.07 8.37 10.86
C ASP A 321 11.98 7.14 11.05
N GLY A 322 13.29 7.36 10.90
CA GLY A 322 14.27 6.29 10.88
C GLY A 322 14.87 5.93 12.23
N GLU A 323 14.55 6.65 13.31
CA GLU A 323 15.13 6.42 14.63
C GLU A 323 14.85 5.00 15.14
N ALA A 324 15.67 4.56 16.11
CA ALA A 324 15.50 3.25 16.75
C ALA A 324 14.12 3.16 17.41
N LEU A 325 13.80 4.15 18.25
CA LEU A 325 12.43 4.45 18.67
C LEU A 325 11.87 5.47 17.68
N MET A 326 11.23 4.97 16.61
CA MET A 326 10.69 5.84 15.57
C MET A 326 9.70 6.88 16.11
N ASN A 327 9.68 8.03 15.48
CA ASN A 327 8.67 9.05 15.68
C ASN A 327 7.64 9.05 14.55
N LEU A 328 6.41 9.43 14.87
CA LEU A 328 5.46 9.94 13.90
C LEU A 328 5.78 11.41 13.64
N VAL A 329 6.04 11.75 12.38
CA VAL A 329 6.49 13.09 11.98
C VAL A 329 5.48 13.73 11.03
N LEU A 330 5.10 14.96 11.33
CA LEU A 330 4.20 15.79 10.52
C LEU A 330 5.00 16.95 9.95
N PHE A 331 5.03 17.07 8.64
CA PHE A 331 5.61 18.20 7.92
C PHE A 331 4.49 19.11 7.43
N TRP A 332 4.60 20.43 7.62
CA TRP A 332 3.73 21.38 6.95
C TRP A 332 3.78 21.16 5.44
N ARG A 333 2.66 20.73 4.87
CA ARG A 333 2.54 20.42 3.44
C ARG A 333 2.58 21.68 2.60
N ASP A 334 1.80 22.67 3.02
CA ASP A 334 1.64 23.97 2.39
C ASP A 334 2.69 24.96 2.94
N GLU A 335 2.42 26.26 2.86
CA GLU A 335 3.23 27.29 3.50
C GLU A 335 3.28 27.10 5.02
N ILE A 336 4.48 27.18 5.59
CA ILE A 336 4.66 27.11 7.05
C ILE A 336 4.02 28.36 7.68
N PRO A 337 3.12 28.23 8.68
CA PRO A 337 2.52 29.39 9.33
C PRO A 337 3.57 30.41 9.77
N ALA A 338 3.33 31.69 9.52
CA ALA A 338 4.34 32.75 9.73
C ALA A 338 4.84 32.82 11.17
N ASP A 339 3.97 32.50 12.14
CA ASP A 339 4.28 32.47 13.57
C ASP A 339 4.90 31.15 14.05
N TRP A 340 4.91 30.11 13.21
CA TRP A 340 5.48 28.79 13.56
C TRP A 340 6.98 28.86 13.77
N GLN A 341 7.45 28.22 14.84
CA GLN A 341 8.86 28.07 15.19
C GLN A 341 9.24 26.60 15.12
N PRO A 342 10.51 26.25 14.86
CA PRO A 342 10.99 24.88 15.00
C PRO A 342 10.59 24.26 16.35
N ILE A 343 10.18 23.01 16.34
CA ILE A 343 9.70 22.30 17.54
C ILE A 343 10.79 22.13 18.61
N ALA A 344 12.06 22.15 18.21
CA ALA A 344 13.23 22.15 19.07
C ALA A 344 14.43 22.78 18.34
N PRO A 345 15.50 23.19 19.05
CA PRO A 345 16.73 23.65 18.42
C PRO A 345 17.30 22.60 17.46
N GLY A 346 17.66 23.00 16.24
CA GLY A 346 18.25 22.11 15.23
C GLY A 346 17.24 21.36 14.36
N LYS A 347 15.94 21.36 14.70
CA LYS A 347 14.90 20.76 13.87
C LYS A 347 14.53 21.65 12.69
N ASP A 348 14.19 21.04 11.56
CA ASP A 348 13.65 21.75 10.42
C ASP A 348 12.35 22.46 10.81
N ARG A 349 12.20 23.74 10.41
CA ARG A 349 11.00 24.54 10.72
C ARG A 349 9.74 23.96 10.09
N ARG A 350 9.85 23.14 9.05
CA ARG A 350 8.74 22.46 8.40
C ARG A 350 8.12 21.37 9.27
N ILE A 351 8.85 20.83 10.24
CA ILE A 351 8.30 19.85 11.18
C ILE A 351 7.30 20.54 12.11
N ALA A 352 6.03 20.14 12.00
CA ALA A 352 4.92 20.57 12.83
C ALA A 352 4.82 19.73 14.11
N ALA A 353 5.18 18.46 14.04
CA ALA A 353 5.25 17.57 15.18
C ALA A 353 6.21 16.41 14.90
N GLU A 354 6.83 15.93 15.98
CA GLU A 354 7.66 14.73 16.03
C GLU A 354 7.36 14.10 17.39
N VAL A 355 6.71 12.92 17.39
CA VAL A 355 6.22 12.26 18.61
C VAL A 355 6.64 10.78 18.57
N PRO A 356 7.28 10.25 19.62
CA PRO A 356 7.71 8.85 19.64
C PRO A 356 6.50 7.91 19.59
N VAL A 357 6.63 6.83 18.83
CA VAL A 357 5.64 5.75 18.75
C VAL A 357 6.06 4.65 19.71
N THR A 358 5.27 4.45 20.76
CA THR A 358 5.63 3.54 21.86
C THR A 358 4.77 2.29 21.89
N PHE A 359 3.67 2.29 21.13
CA PHE A 359 2.66 1.25 21.16
C PHE A 359 2.12 0.98 22.58
N GLY A 360 2.22 1.96 23.48
CA GLY A 360 1.76 1.87 24.87
C GLY A 360 2.81 1.38 25.86
N ASP A 361 4.05 1.11 25.44
CA ASP A 361 5.16 0.80 26.33
C ASP A 361 5.99 2.05 26.65
N PRO A 362 5.87 2.64 27.86
CA PRO A 362 6.63 3.84 28.23
C PRO A 362 8.15 3.59 28.36
N SER A 363 8.59 2.34 28.33
CA SER A 363 10.00 1.94 28.35
C SER A 363 10.54 1.51 26.97
N ALA A 364 9.74 1.65 25.91
CA ALA A 364 10.15 1.31 24.56
C ALA A 364 11.44 2.06 24.18
N THR A 365 12.41 1.30 23.68
CA THR A 365 13.66 1.83 23.10
C THR A 365 13.74 1.59 21.60
N THR A 366 12.87 0.72 21.06
CA THR A 366 12.74 0.44 19.65
C THR A 366 11.28 0.37 19.23
N SER A 367 11.00 0.74 17.99
CA SER A 367 9.70 0.56 17.35
C SER A 367 9.87 0.71 15.85
N VAL A 368 9.19 -0.14 15.07
CA VAL A 368 9.32 -0.16 13.61
C VAL A 368 7.95 -0.13 12.96
N SER A 369 7.82 0.61 11.87
CA SER A 369 6.70 0.62 10.92
C SER A 369 7.28 0.98 9.56
N GLU A 370 6.69 0.45 8.50
CA GLU A 370 7.17 0.69 7.12
C GLU A 370 6.04 0.84 6.10
N GLN A 371 4.79 0.65 6.52
CA GLN A 371 3.63 0.91 5.67
C GLN A 371 3.34 2.41 5.62
N SER A 372 2.44 2.82 4.73
CA SER A 372 1.85 4.16 4.80
C SER A 372 1.16 4.37 6.16
N VAL A 373 1.24 5.57 6.71
CA VAL A 373 0.48 5.95 7.90
C VAL A 373 -1.01 6.00 7.55
N LEU A 374 -1.84 5.23 8.25
CA LEU A 374 -3.29 5.24 8.04
C LEU A 374 -3.85 6.57 8.55
N VAL A 375 -4.44 7.36 7.66
CA VAL A 375 -4.87 8.73 7.97
C VAL A 375 -6.35 8.93 7.68
N ARG A 376 -7.04 9.62 8.59
CA ARG A 376 -8.39 10.13 8.37
C ARG A 376 -8.62 11.40 9.16
N GLY A 377 -8.91 12.50 8.45
CA GLY A 377 -8.96 13.84 9.06
C GLY A 377 -7.61 14.18 9.71
N TYR A 378 -7.62 14.44 11.02
CA TYR A 378 -6.40 14.64 11.83
C TYR A 378 -5.93 13.41 12.61
N GLY A 379 -6.60 12.27 12.44
CA GLY A 379 -6.14 11.00 13.01
C GLY A 379 -5.08 10.34 12.13
N ALA A 380 -4.00 9.87 12.73
CA ALA A 380 -2.96 9.05 12.11
C ALA A 380 -2.74 7.80 12.96
N MET A 381 -2.82 6.61 12.37
CA MET A 381 -2.59 5.34 13.03
C MET A 381 -1.44 4.58 12.38
N VAL A 382 -0.61 3.97 13.22
CA VAL A 382 0.50 3.10 12.80
C VAL A 382 0.38 1.75 13.50
N VAL A 383 0.95 0.72 12.89
CA VAL A 383 1.02 -0.63 13.43
C VAL A 383 2.48 -1.04 13.57
N ASN A 384 2.77 -1.93 14.51
CA ASN A 384 4.14 -2.35 14.77
C ASN A 384 4.59 -3.40 13.75
N ASN A 385 5.81 -3.25 13.27
CA ASN A 385 6.58 -4.16 12.43
C ASN A 385 7.92 -4.58 13.08
N ASP A 386 8.14 -4.25 14.35
CA ASP A 386 9.29 -4.72 15.10
C ASP A 386 9.09 -6.20 15.48
N TYR A 387 9.71 -7.09 14.71
CA TYR A 387 9.60 -8.53 14.91
C TYR A 387 10.44 -9.05 16.09
N GLY A 388 11.18 -8.18 16.80
CA GLY A 388 11.96 -8.53 17.98
C GLY A 388 13.22 -9.35 17.69
N PHE A 389 13.68 -9.39 16.44
CA PHE A 389 14.93 -10.02 16.04
C PHE A 389 15.63 -9.25 14.93
N ASP A 390 16.94 -9.10 15.06
CA ASP A 390 17.83 -8.75 13.96
C ASP A 390 18.59 -10.00 13.54
N LEU A 391 18.29 -10.55 12.36
CA LEU A 391 19.10 -11.63 11.83
C LEU A 391 20.49 -11.10 11.44
N PRO A 392 21.59 -11.80 11.80
CA PRO A 392 22.92 -11.43 11.34
C PRO A 392 22.97 -11.31 9.81
N LYS A 393 23.47 -10.19 9.28
CA LYS A 393 23.50 -9.87 7.84
C LYS A 393 24.22 -10.87 6.94
N TRP A 394 25.02 -11.79 7.49
CA TRP A 394 25.64 -12.88 6.74
C TRP A 394 24.66 -14.02 6.42
N LEU A 395 23.52 -14.08 7.10
CA LEU A 395 22.43 -14.98 6.75
C LEU A 395 21.76 -14.49 5.46
N PRO A 396 21.44 -15.40 4.54
CA PRO A 396 20.69 -15.03 3.33
C PRO A 396 19.35 -14.38 3.67
N ASP A 397 18.93 -13.37 2.89
CA ASP A 397 17.63 -12.69 3.01
C ASP A 397 16.43 -13.64 3.04
N LEU A 398 16.59 -14.84 2.47
CA LEU A 398 15.62 -15.93 2.55
C LEU A 398 15.22 -16.26 4.00
N PHE A 399 16.12 -16.11 4.98
CA PHE A 399 15.79 -16.32 6.39
C PHE A 399 14.92 -15.19 6.96
N ASN A 400 15.16 -13.93 6.59
CA ASN A 400 14.27 -12.82 6.94
C ASN A 400 12.87 -13.07 6.36
N GLN A 401 12.78 -13.46 5.08
CA GLN A 401 11.50 -13.78 4.45
C GLN A 401 10.78 -14.96 5.12
N LEU A 402 11.53 -15.98 5.55
CA LEU A 402 10.96 -17.10 6.29
C LEU A 402 10.38 -16.66 7.65
N LEU A 403 11.07 -15.77 8.37
CA LEU A 403 10.56 -15.28 9.64
C LEU A 403 9.35 -14.37 9.46
N VAL A 404 9.37 -13.46 8.47
CA VAL A 404 8.19 -12.67 8.10
C VAL A 404 7.01 -13.60 7.78
N ALA A 405 7.24 -14.71 7.07
CA ALA A 405 6.21 -15.71 6.77
C ALA A 405 5.62 -16.39 8.03
N LEU A 406 6.34 -16.42 9.14
CA LEU A 406 5.99 -17.06 10.41
C LEU A 406 5.53 -16.08 11.50
N THR A 407 5.25 -14.83 11.14
CA THR A 407 4.81 -13.77 12.09
C THR A 407 3.42 -14.01 12.69
N ASN A 408 2.73 -15.11 12.35
CA ASN A 408 1.59 -15.57 13.15
C ASN A 408 2.01 -16.24 14.46
N LEU A 409 3.25 -16.70 14.59
CA LEU A 409 3.74 -17.27 15.84
C LEU A 409 3.98 -16.14 16.85
N PRO A 410 3.43 -16.22 18.08
CA PRO A 410 3.54 -15.17 19.07
C PRO A 410 4.97 -14.71 19.39
N GLU A 411 5.96 -15.60 19.20
CA GLU A 411 7.37 -15.32 19.42
C GLU A 411 7.99 -14.39 18.37
N TYR A 412 7.38 -14.28 17.19
CA TYR A 412 7.85 -13.47 16.06
C TYR A 412 6.88 -12.36 15.66
N ALA A 413 5.68 -12.35 16.25
CA ALA A 413 4.64 -11.40 15.92
C ALA A 413 4.99 -10.02 16.50
N PRO A 414 4.92 -8.94 15.70
CA PRO A 414 5.03 -7.60 16.22
C PRO A 414 3.69 -7.21 16.86
N TYR A 415 3.74 -6.61 18.05
CA TYR A 415 2.53 -6.19 18.78
C TYR A 415 2.51 -4.68 18.93
N GLY A 416 1.35 -4.07 18.71
CA GLY A 416 1.15 -2.65 18.84
C GLY A 416 0.33 -2.05 17.70
N ALA A 417 -0.66 -1.26 18.06
CA ALA A 417 -1.24 -0.23 17.23
C ALA A 417 -1.34 1.06 18.05
N GLU A 418 -1.07 2.21 17.45
CA GLU A 418 -1.15 3.50 18.13
C GLU A 418 -1.73 4.56 17.19
N LYS A 419 -2.70 5.33 17.70
CA LYS A 419 -3.31 6.44 16.98
C LYS A 419 -2.94 7.76 17.63
N PHE A 420 -2.60 8.73 16.80
CA PHE A 420 -2.29 10.10 17.16
C PHE A 420 -3.33 11.04 16.55
N VAL A 421 -3.58 12.17 17.20
CA VAL A 421 -4.52 13.18 16.71
C VAL A 421 -3.90 14.57 16.80
N TRP A 422 -3.90 15.29 15.67
CA TRP A 422 -3.52 16.71 15.63
C TRP A 422 -4.64 17.59 16.19
N ASN A 423 -4.30 18.46 17.13
CA ASN A 423 -5.19 19.49 17.65
C ASN A 423 -4.80 20.86 17.06
N PRO A 424 -5.61 21.43 16.15
CA PRO A 424 -5.30 22.71 15.50
C PRO A 424 -5.37 23.91 16.44
N ALA A 425 -6.16 23.83 17.53
CA ALA A 425 -6.27 24.93 18.50
C ALA A 425 -5.00 25.08 19.35
N THR A 426 -4.39 23.95 19.72
CA THR A 426 -3.13 23.95 20.49
C THR A 426 -1.89 23.80 19.62
N ARG A 427 -2.07 23.47 18.33
CA ARG A 427 -1.03 23.07 17.37
C ARG A 427 -0.10 21.99 17.92
N LYS A 428 -0.70 20.88 18.37
CA LYS A 428 0.03 19.75 18.96
C LYS A 428 -0.52 18.43 18.46
N LEU A 429 0.37 17.48 18.23
CA LEU A 429 0.05 16.07 18.04
C LEU A 429 0.13 15.35 19.37
N ASN A 430 -0.87 14.52 19.70
CA ASN A 430 -0.86 13.70 20.90
C ASN A 430 -1.27 12.27 20.57
N SER A 431 -0.72 11.30 21.28
CA SER A 431 -1.26 9.94 21.29
C SER A 431 -2.69 9.98 21.84
N ALA A 432 -3.63 9.47 21.07
CA ALA A 432 -5.04 9.38 21.43
C ALA A 432 -5.33 8.07 22.16
N TRP A 433 -4.75 6.98 21.66
CA TRP A 433 -4.77 5.66 22.29
C TRP A 433 -3.62 4.81 21.76
N ALA A 434 -3.20 3.84 22.56
CA ALA A 434 -2.31 2.76 22.16
C ALA A 434 -2.90 1.41 22.58
N ASN A 435 -2.80 0.41 21.71
CA ASN A 435 -3.19 -0.96 21.99
C ASN A 435 -1.97 -1.89 21.82
N PRO A 436 -1.31 -2.29 22.92
CA PRO A 436 -0.13 -3.16 22.88
C PRO A 436 -0.46 -4.64 22.62
N SER A 437 -1.74 -5.01 22.55
CA SER A 437 -2.17 -6.41 22.43
C SER A 437 -2.54 -6.84 21.01
N VAL A 438 -2.87 -5.88 20.15
CA VAL A 438 -3.16 -6.14 18.73
C VAL A 438 -1.86 -6.42 18.01
N SER A 439 -1.90 -7.34 17.05
CA SER A 439 -0.78 -7.66 16.16
C SER A 439 -1.29 -7.64 14.72
N CYS A 440 -0.76 -6.70 13.94
CA CYS A 440 -1.02 -6.53 12.51
C CYS A 440 0.32 -6.70 11.74
N PRO A 441 0.90 -7.91 11.73
CA PRO A 441 2.21 -8.12 11.14
C PRO A 441 2.21 -7.76 9.66
N ASN A 442 3.14 -6.90 9.24
CA ASN A 442 3.50 -6.58 7.85
C ASN A 442 2.41 -5.99 6.95
N GLY A 443 1.12 -6.23 7.17
CA GLY A 443 0.05 -5.75 6.30
C GLY A 443 -0.21 -4.24 6.39
N ILE A 444 -0.71 -3.66 5.31
CA ILE A 444 -1.13 -2.24 5.29
C ILE A 444 -2.56 -2.17 5.85
N PRO A 445 -2.79 -1.51 6.99
CA PRO A 445 -4.13 -1.39 7.56
C PRO A 445 -4.98 -0.40 6.76
N THR A 446 -6.29 -0.54 6.87
CA THR A 446 -7.27 0.40 6.31
C THR A 446 -8.24 0.86 7.39
N MET A 447 -9.03 1.90 7.10
CA MET A 447 -10.11 2.37 7.97
C MET A 447 -11.39 2.51 7.17
N SER A 448 -12.51 2.05 7.74
CA SER A 448 -13.85 2.35 7.25
C SER A 448 -14.46 3.44 8.12
N THR A 449 -14.84 4.56 7.51
CA THR A 449 -15.61 5.60 8.21
C THR A 449 -17.03 5.15 8.53
N ALA A 450 -17.61 4.27 7.70
CA ALA A 450 -18.99 3.81 7.87
C ALA A 450 -19.15 2.85 9.06
N THR A 451 -18.17 1.99 9.33
CA THR A 451 -18.16 1.14 10.54
C THR A 451 -17.38 1.76 11.71
N ASN A 452 -16.61 2.82 11.45
CA ASN A 452 -15.64 3.41 12.38
C ASN A 452 -14.56 2.42 12.86
N LEU A 453 -14.22 1.44 12.03
CA LEU A 453 -13.22 0.42 12.34
C LEU A 453 -11.98 0.56 11.45
N ALA A 454 -10.82 0.34 12.04
CA ALA A 454 -9.61 -0.01 11.31
C ALA A 454 -9.50 -1.53 11.17
N TYR A 455 -8.98 -1.98 10.02
CA TYR A 455 -8.82 -3.39 9.69
C TYR A 455 -7.39 -3.71 9.31
N CYS A 456 -6.94 -4.90 9.70
CA CYS A 456 -5.67 -5.46 9.27
C CYS A 456 -5.76 -6.99 9.21
N ILE A 457 -4.89 -7.62 8.41
CA ILE A 457 -4.57 -9.02 8.60
C ILE A 457 -3.65 -9.15 9.81
N GLY A 458 -4.17 -9.77 10.86
CA GLY A 458 -3.53 -9.91 12.15
C GLY A 458 -3.14 -11.35 12.48
N GLN A 459 -2.74 -11.54 13.74
CA GLN A 459 -2.63 -12.87 14.32
C GLN A 459 -3.15 -12.93 15.76
N ARG A 460 -3.73 -14.08 16.12
CA ARG A 460 -4.04 -14.45 17.50
C ARG A 460 -3.73 -15.91 17.75
N SER A 461 -2.98 -16.19 18.82
CA SER A 461 -2.73 -17.56 19.28
C SER A 461 -2.30 -18.50 18.15
N THR A 462 -1.30 -18.11 17.36
CA THR A 462 -0.76 -18.85 16.20
C THR A 462 -1.65 -18.90 14.95
N LYS A 463 -2.83 -18.29 14.95
CA LYS A 463 -3.71 -18.19 13.78
C LYS A 463 -3.61 -16.82 13.15
N TRP A 464 -3.59 -16.79 11.83
CA TRP A 464 -3.89 -15.60 11.04
C TRP A 464 -5.35 -15.19 11.25
N THR A 465 -5.58 -13.90 11.36
CA THR A 465 -6.89 -13.31 11.61
C THR A 465 -7.16 -12.12 10.69
N LEU A 466 -8.43 -11.81 10.43
CA LEU A 466 -8.83 -10.44 10.18
C LEU A 466 -9.14 -9.79 11.53
N GLU A 467 -8.57 -8.62 11.80
CA GLU A 467 -8.83 -7.83 13.00
C GLU A 467 -9.72 -6.62 12.69
N GLY A 468 -10.65 -6.32 13.59
CA GLY A 468 -11.41 -5.06 13.60
C GLY A 468 -11.13 -4.28 14.88
N ILE A 469 -10.63 -3.05 14.73
CA ILE A 469 -10.20 -2.18 15.82
C ILE A 469 -11.04 -0.91 15.78
N ASP A 470 -11.65 -0.53 16.90
CA ASP A 470 -12.39 0.73 17.01
C ASP A 470 -11.44 1.92 16.79
N TRP A 471 -11.75 2.75 15.79
CA TRP A 471 -10.87 3.85 15.38
C TRP A 471 -10.67 4.89 16.48
N ASP A 472 -11.66 5.12 17.34
CA ASP A 472 -11.62 6.20 18.32
C ASP A 472 -11.05 5.80 19.68
N THR A 473 -11.14 4.51 20.02
CA THR A 473 -10.73 3.99 21.33
C THR A 473 -9.56 3.02 21.27
N GLY A 474 -9.27 2.45 20.10
CA GLY A 474 -8.25 1.40 19.94
C GLY A 474 -8.68 0.03 20.46
N ALA A 475 -9.93 -0.12 20.90
CA ALA A 475 -10.46 -1.38 21.39
C ALA A 475 -10.55 -2.40 20.25
N SER A 476 -10.18 -3.66 20.53
CA SER A 476 -10.48 -4.75 19.59
C SER A 476 -11.99 -5.05 19.65
N VAL A 477 -12.66 -4.87 18.51
CA VAL A 477 -14.11 -5.06 18.38
C VAL A 477 -14.42 -6.51 18.00
N PHE A 478 -13.76 -7.03 16.96
CA PHE A 478 -13.90 -8.43 16.58
C PHE A 478 -12.62 -8.97 15.92
N HIS A 479 -12.56 -10.29 15.76
CA HIS A 479 -11.57 -10.95 14.91
C HIS A 479 -12.17 -12.20 14.24
N LYS A 480 -11.75 -12.48 13.01
CA LYS A 480 -12.11 -13.71 12.27
C LYS A 480 -10.87 -14.57 12.07
N ASN A 481 -10.91 -15.81 12.53
CA ASN A 481 -9.84 -16.78 12.29
C ASN A 481 -9.79 -17.19 10.80
N LEU A 482 -8.62 -17.06 10.18
CA LEU A 482 -8.35 -17.46 8.79
C LEU A 482 -7.68 -18.84 8.72
N GLY A 483 -6.79 -19.12 9.67
CA GLY A 483 -6.12 -20.42 9.79
C GLY A 483 -4.66 -20.30 10.24
N TYR A 484 -3.94 -21.42 10.22
CA TYR A 484 -2.56 -21.50 10.75
C TYR A 484 -1.47 -21.33 9.68
N LEU A 485 -1.84 -21.45 8.41
CA LEU A 485 -0.88 -21.59 7.33
C LEU A 485 -0.40 -20.21 6.85
N PRO A 486 0.89 -20.03 6.52
CA PRO A 486 1.44 -18.79 5.96
C PRO A 486 0.78 -18.28 4.67
N ARG A 487 -0.08 -19.08 4.01
CA ARG A 487 -0.90 -18.64 2.87
C ARG A 487 -1.83 -17.47 3.19
N TYR A 488 -2.08 -17.19 4.47
CA TYR A 488 -2.91 -16.07 4.93
C TYR A 488 -2.08 -14.87 5.40
N ASN A 489 -0.76 -14.97 5.37
CA ASN A 489 0.11 -13.84 5.66
C ASN A 489 -0.04 -12.79 4.56
N SER A 490 -0.31 -11.54 4.93
CA SER A 490 -0.47 -10.42 3.99
C SER A 490 0.77 -10.19 3.13
N ALA A 491 1.96 -10.51 3.62
CA ALA A 491 3.22 -10.29 2.91
C ALA A 491 3.32 -8.86 2.37
N TYR A 492 3.05 -7.87 3.23
CA TYR A 492 3.00 -6.44 2.93
C TYR A 492 1.79 -5.95 2.12
N ALA A 493 0.83 -6.83 1.83
CA ALA A 493 -0.37 -6.44 1.11
C ALA A 493 -1.34 -5.59 1.94
N ALA A 494 -2.14 -4.80 1.24
CA ALA A 494 -3.21 -4.01 1.84
C ALA A 494 -4.44 -4.84 2.19
N THR A 495 -5.05 -4.47 3.32
CA THR A 495 -6.38 -4.93 3.72
C THR A 495 -7.40 -3.99 3.08
N GLU A 496 -7.97 -4.32 1.93
CA GLU A 496 -8.74 -3.39 1.09
C GLU A 496 -10.24 -3.59 1.27
N ILE A 497 -10.98 -2.52 1.60
CA ILE A 497 -12.45 -2.55 1.70
C ILE A 497 -13.08 -2.39 0.30
N GLY A 498 -13.88 -3.37 -0.10
CA GLY A 498 -14.64 -3.39 -1.33
C GLY A 498 -16.05 -2.79 -1.21
N PRO A 499 -16.77 -2.66 -2.33
CA PRO A 499 -18.05 -1.97 -2.37
C PRO A 499 -19.23 -2.74 -1.77
N ASN A 500 -19.10 -4.06 -1.57
CA ASN A 500 -20.10 -4.96 -1.02
C ASN A 500 -19.76 -5.40 0.42
N ARG A 501 -19.02 -4.56 1.15
CA ARG A 501 -18.49 -4.83 2.49
C ARG A 501 -17.43 -5.92 2.57
N GLU A 502 -17.01 -6.45 1.43
CA GLU A 502 -15.92 -7.41 1.41
C GLU A 502 -14.61 -6.75 1.82
N ILE A 503 -13.73 -7.54 2.43
CA ILE A 503 -12.34 -7.18 2.68
C ILE A 503 -11.49 -8.12 1.84
N VAL A 504 -10.65 -7.54 0.98
CA VAL A 504 -9.76 -8.29 0.08
C VAL A 504 -8.32 -7.97 0.43
N SER A 505 -7.46 -8.98 0.45
CA SER A 505 -6.03 -8.79 0.67
C SER A 505 -5.24 -9.73 -0.22
N GLY A 506 -4.14 -9.24 -0.76
CA GLY A 506 -3.09 -10.11 -1.24
C GLY A 506 -2.51 -10.93 -0.07
N THR A 507 -1.89 -12.06 -0.41
CA THR A 507 -1.17 -12.88 0.55
C THR A 507 0.13 -13.40 -0.04
N PHE A 508 0.92 -14.05 0.81
CA PHE A 508 2.18 -14.68 0.41
C PHE A 508 2.04 -15.60 -0.82
N THR A 509 0.88 -16.23 -1.01
CA THR A 509 0.67 -17.22 -2.08
C THR A 509 -0.51 -16.92 -3.02
N GLY A 510 -1.31 -15.90 -2.75
CA GLY A 510 -2.58 -15.71 -3.43
C GLY A 510 -3.33 -14.44 -3.01
N ILE A 511 -4.66 -14.52 -3.09
CA ILE A 511 -5.58 -13.48 -2.62
C ILE A 511 -6.59 -14.12 -1.70
N ILE A 512 -6.94 -13.42 -0.62
CA ILE A 512 -8.10 -13.71 0.21
C ILE A 512 -9.19 -12.67 -0.01
N ARG A 513 -10.43 -13.12 0.09
CA ARG A 513 -11.61 -12.27 0.25
C ARG A 513 -12.38 -12.74 1.46
N LEU A 514 -12.80 -11.81 2.30
CA LEU A 514 -13.75 -12.03 3.38
C LEU A 514 -15.02 -11.25 3.08
N GLN A 515 -16.18 -11.87 3.20
CA GLN A 515 -17.45 -11.23 2.88
C GLN A 515 -18.56 -11.71 3.82
N PRO A 516 -19.67 -10.96 3.97
CA PRO A 516 -20.84 -11.47 4.68
C PRO A 516 -21.42 -12.71 3.97
N GLU A 517 -21.89 -13.69 4.75
CA GLU A 517 -22.67 -14.86 4.29
C GLU A 517 -24.00 -14.50 3.60
#